data_AF-A0A7Y2MJ27-F1
#
_entry.id   AF-A0A7Y2MJ27-F1
#
_cell.length_a   1.000
_cell.length_b   1.000
_cell.length_c   1.000
_cell.angle_alpha   90.00
_cell.angle_beta   90.00
_cell.angle_gamma   90.00
#
_symmetry.space_group_name_H-M   'P 1'
#
loop_
_entity.id
_entity.type
_entity.pdbx_description
1 polymer ?
#
loop_
_entity_poly.entity_id
_entity_poly.type
_entity_poly.pdbx_seq_one_letter_code
_entity_poly.pdbx_strand_id
1 'polypeptide(L)'
;MVFEHAPTAAENDLGPTLKDHREPIIEFICRPCHRDCALERNLLVKAFGASMTFAVIRRRMAMGCERMQTPEGDKCGAHFPSLGDTDGPDGN
;
A
#
# COMPACT_ATOMS: atom_id res chain seq x y z
N MET A 1 6.65 27.54 -7.51
CA MET A 1 6.37 26.71 -6.33
C MET A 1 7.17 25.43 -6.49
N VAL A 2 8.42 25.46 -6.05
CA VAL A 2 9.28 24.27 -6.05
C VAL A 2 8.98 23.53 -4.76
N PHE A 3 8.24 22.43 -4.85
CA PHE A 3 8.12 21.48 -3.73
C PHE A 3 9.13 20.37 -3.96
N GLU A 4 10.42 20.71 -3.85
CA GLU A 4 11.46 19.71 -3.57
C GLU A 4 11.36 19.37 -2.09
N HIS A 5 10.63 18.30 -1.78
CA HIS A 5 10.82 17.56 -0.53
C HIS A 5 11.58 16.28 -0.88
N ALA A 6 12.88 16.31 -0.63
CA ALA A 6 13.69 15.09 -0.54
C ALA A 6 13.28 14.33 0.73
N PRO A 7 12.86 13.05 0.67
CA PRO A 7 12.73 12.25 1.86
C PRO A 7 14.11 11.69 2.25
N THR A 8 14.63 12.19 3.36
CA THR A 8 15.77 11.65 4.10
C THR A 8 15.55 10.17 4.42
N ALA A 9 16.51 9.34 4.03
CA ALA A 9 16.50 7.91 4.29
C ALA A 9 16.66 7.60 5.79
N ALA A 10 15.91 6.58 6.24
CA ALA A 10 15.99 5.85 7.51
C ALA A 10 15.48 6.57 8.77
N GLU A 11 14.24 6.30 9.19
CA GLU A 11 13.93 5.23 10.16
C GLU A 11 12.40 5.04 10.26
N ASN A 12 11.96 3.78 10.09
CA ASN A 12 10.60 3.25 10.34
C ASN A 12 9.43 3.51 9.34
N ASP A 13 9.69 3.59 8.03
CA ASP A 13 8.77 3.00 7.03
C ASP A 13 9.22 1.56 6.76
N LEU A 14 9.34 0.74 7.82
CA LEU A 14 9.81 -0.65 7.80
C LEU A 14 8.73 -1.62 7.33
N GLY A 15 7.85 -1.14 6.46
CA GLY A 15 6.86 -1.98 5.82
C GLY A 15 7.55 -2.95 4.85
N PRO A 16 7.07 -4.18 4.73
CA PRO A 16 7.50 -5.10 3.68
C PRO A 16 7.48 -4.40 2.30
N THR A 17 8.50 -4.70 1.49
CA THR A 17 8.65 -4.15 0.14
C THR A 17 8.33 -5.21 -0.90
N LEU A 18 8.12 -4.78 -2.14
CA LEU A 18 8.01 -5.73 -3.26
C LEU A 18 9.22 -6.64 -3.35
N LYS A 19 10.42 -6.16 -2.99
CA LYS A 19 11.64 -6.96 -3.05
C LYS A 19 11.59 -8.14 -2.07
N ASP A 20 11.05 -7.90 -0.88
CA ASP A 20 10.91 -8.87 0.21
C ASP A 20 9.81 -9.91 -0.04
N HIS A 21 8.70 -9.50 -0.69
CA HIS A 21 7.54 -10.36 -0.88
C HIS A 21 7.71 -11.41 -1.98
N ARG A 22 8.03 -12.65 -1.62
CA ARG A 22 8.42 -13.71 -2.59
C ARG A 22 7.32 -14.15 -3.56
N GLU A 23 6.05 -13.92 -3.26
CA GLU A 23 4.96 -14.38 -4.12
C GLU A 23 4.87 -13.58 -5.43
N PRO A 24 4.55 -14.27 -6.54
CA PRO A 24 4.41 -13.63 -7.85
C PRO A 24 3.12 -12.81 -7.96
N ILE A 25 2.08 -13.19 -7.21
CA ILE A 25 0.77 -12.53 -7.19
C ILE A 25 0.55 -11.95 -5.79
N ILE A 26 0.18 -10.69 -5.76
CA ILE A 26 -0.14 -9.92 -4.55
C ILE A 26 -1.63 -9.63 -4.63
N GLU A 27 -2.40 -10.23 -3.73
CA GLU A 27 -3.82 -9.93 -3.60
C GLU A 27 -4.01 -8.59 -2.88
N PHE A 28 -4.90 -7.77 -3.42
CA PHE A 28 -5.27 -6.47 -2.87
C PHE A 28 -6.77 -6.46 -2.68
N ILE A 29 -7.23 -6.24 -1.44
CA ILE A 29 -8.64 -6.22 -1.11
C ILE A 29 -8.99 -4.87 -0.50
N CYS A 30 -9.94 -4.19 -1.11
CA CYS A 30 -10.55 -2.99 -0.57
C CYS A 30 -11.98 -3.30 -0.12
N ARG A 31 -12.17 -3.56 1.18
CA ARG A 31 -13.50 -3.78 1.77
C ARG A 31 -14.51 -2.66 1.46
N PRO A 32 -14.19 -1.36 1.61
CA PRO A 32 -15.20 -0.32 1.38
C PRO A 32 -15.63 -0.20 -0.08
N CYS A 33 -14.72 -0.47 -1.01
CA CYS A 33 -15.02 -0.46 -2.44
C CYS A 33 -15.42 -1.86 -2.96
N HIS A 34 -15.52 -2.88 -2.07
CA HIS A 34 -15.71 -4.30 -2.39
C HIS A 34 -14.89 -4.78 -3.60
N ARG A 35 -13.64 -4.31 -3.69
CA ARG A 35 -12.76 -4.58 -4.83
C ARG A 35 -11.63 -5.51 -4.41
N ASP A 36 -11.62 -6.70 -4.97
CA ASP A 36 -10.47 -7.59 -5.00
C ASP A 36 -9.67 -7.37 -6.29
N CYS A 37 -8.34 -7.36 -6.19
CA CYS A 37 -7.43 -7.24 -7.31
C CYS A 37 -6.24 -8.15 -7.09
N ALA A 38 -5.95 -9.01 -8.07
CA ALA A 38 -4.71 -9.76 -8.13
C ALA A 38 -3.65 -8.93 -8.87
N LEU A 39 -2.62 -8.48 -8.16
CA LEU A 39 -1.55 -7.65 -8.70
C LEU A 39 -0.29 -8.48 -8.89
N GLU A 40 0.22 -8.59 -10.11
CA GLU A 40 1.48 -9.29 -10.32
C GLU A 40 2.66 -8.48 -9.75
N ARG A 41 3.50 -9.13 -8.93
CA ARG A 41 4.75 -8.54 -8.41
C ARG A 41 5.59 -7.99 -9.55
N ASN A 42 5.71 -8.70 -10.66
CA ASN A 42 6.52 -8.24 -11.80
C ASN A 42 5.97 -6.92 -12.39
N LEU A 43 4.65 -6.80 -12.51
CA LEU A 43 4.02 -5.56 -12.98
C LEU A 43 4.20 -4.42 -11.97
N LEU A 44 4.06 -4.70 -10.67
CA LEU A 44 4.29 -3.72 -9.62
C LEU A 44 5.75 -3.26 -9.58
N VAL A 45 6.71 -4.18 -9.73
CA VAL A 45 8.14 -3.87 -9.83
C VAL A 45 8.44 -3.03 -11.07
N LYS A 46 7.81 -3.33 -12.21
CA LYS A 46 7.95 -2.53 -13.44
C LYS A 46 7.34 -1.13 -13.31
N ALA A 47 6.21 -1.00 -12.63
CA ALA A 47 5.48 0.25 -12.51
C ALA A 47 6.06 1.18 -11.43
N PHE A 48 6.45 0.63 -10.27
CA PHE A 48 6.87 1.42 -9.10
C PHE A 48 8.33 1.19 -8.70
N GLY A 49 8.93 0.06 -9.07
CA GLY A 49 10.26 -0.36 -8.63
C GLY A 49 10.22 -1.35 -7.46
N ALA A 50 11.19 -2.26 -7.41
CA ALA A 50 11.24 -3.32 -6.39
C ALA A 50 11.45 -2.79 -4.96
N SER A 51 12.05 -1.61 -4.80
CA SER A 51 12.26 -0.99 -3.49
C SER A 51 11.00 -0.35 -2.91
N MET A 52 9.87 -0.38 -3.63
CA MET A 52 8.64 0.26 -3.18
C MET A 52 7.95 -0.55 -2.08
N THR A 53 7.38 0.15 -1.09
CA THR A 53 6.63 -0.45 0.02
C THR A 53 5.16 -0.66 -0.34
N PHE A 54 4.55 -1.68 0.25
CA PHE A 54 3.12 -1.98 0.05
C PHE A 54 2.22 -0.81 0.47
N ALA A 55 2.60 -0.05 1.51
CA ALA A 55 1.86 1.14 1.92
C ALA A 55 1.68 2.15 0.78
N VAL A 56 2.73 2.38 -0.01
CA VAL A 56 2.66 3.32 -1.13
C VAL A 56 1.90 2.72 -2.31
N ILE A 57 2.05 1.42 -2.57
CA ILE A 57 1.30 0.71 -3.61
C ILE A 57 -0.18 0.73 -3.29
N ARG A 58 -0.58 0.43 -2.04
CA ARG A 58 -1.96 0.53 -1.55
C ARG A 58 -2.53 1.90 -1.84
N ARG A 59 -1.84 2.97 -1.45
CA ARG A 59 -2.29 4.35 -1.72
C ARG A 59 -2.49 4.56 -3.23
N ARG A 60 -1.55 4.13 -4.06
CA ARG A 60 -1.70 4.26 -5.53
C ARG A 60 -2.85 3.45 -6.11
N MET A 61 -3.10 2.23 -5.62
CA MET A 61 -4.16 1.36 -6.09
C MET A 61 -5.54 1.77 -5.57
N ALA A 62 -5.59 2.33 -4.37
CA ALA A 62 -6.79 2.91 -3.79
C ALA A 62 -7.11 4.30 -4.36
N MET A 63 -6.24 4.90 -5.20
CA MET A 63 -6.60 6.11 -5.94
C MET A 63 -7.83 5.81 -6.81
N GLY A 64 -8.91 6.53 -6.54
CA GLY A 64 -10.24 6.28 -7.12
C GLY A 64 -11.26 5.71 -6.15
N CYS A 65 -10.87 5.27 -4.94
CA CYS A 65 -11.81 4.99 -3.86
C CYS A 65 -12.15 6.31 -3.15
N GLU A 66 -13.43 6.68 -3.09
CA GLU A 66 -13.90 7.94 -2.49
C GLU A 66 -13.43 8.12 -1.04
N ARG A 67 -13.22 6.99 -0.33
CA ARG A 67 -12.81 6.95 1.07
C ARG A 67 -11.33 7.26 1.30
N MET A 68 -10.52 7.28 0.24
CA MET A 68 -9.09 7.57 0.34
C MET A 68 -8.82 9.08 0.36
N GLN A 69 -9.67 9.89 -0.26
CA GLN A 69 -9.57 11.36 -0.28
C GLN A 69 -10.64 12.01 0.60
N THR A 70 -10.97 11.39 1.74
CA THR A 70 -11.92 12.01 2.66
C THR A 70 -11.24 13.13 3.45
N PRO A 71 -11.98 14.17 3.85
CA PRO A 71 -11.44 15.20 4.74
C PRO A 71 -10.99 14.64 6.10
N GLU A 72 -11.47 13.45 6.49
CA GLU A 72 -11.04 12.73 7.70
C GLU A 72 -9.75 11.92 7.50
N GLY A 73 -9.22 11.84 6.27
CA GLY A 73 -7.99 11.12 5.94
C GLY A 73 -8.20 9.83 5.14
N ASP A 74 -7.20 8.94 5.18
CA ASP A 74 -7.25 7.62 4.54
C ASP A 74 -8.18 6.68 5.33
N LYS A 75 -9.46 6.70 5.00
CA LYS A 75 -10.45 5.73 5.50
C LYS A 75 -10.59 4.52 4.56
N CYS A 76 -9.68 4.39 3.59
CA CYS A 76 -9.66 3.24 2.72
C CYS A 76 -9.12 2.03 3.50
N GLY A 77 -10.01 1.10 3.89
CA GLY A 77 -9.63 -0.19 4.49
C GLY A 77 -9.00 -1.17 3.50
N ALA A 78 -8.27 -0.67 2.51
CA ALA A 78 -7.56 -1.48 1.55
C ALA A 78 -6.37 -2.15 2.22
N HIS A 79 -6.24 -3.46 2.08
CA HIS A 79 -5.15 -4.21 2.68
C HIS A 79 -4.73 -5.34 1.73
N PHE A 80 -3.54 -5.86 1.99
CA PHE A 80 -3.01 -7.01 1.29
C PHE A 80 -3.09 -8.21 2.23
N PRO A 81 -4.02 -9.16 2.04
CA PRO A 81 -4.13 -10.33 2.91
C PRO A 81 -2.83 -11.16 2.95
N SER A 82 -2.05 -11.16 1.86
CA SER A 82 -0.78 -11.88 1.77
C SER A 82 0.33 -11.33 2.68
N LEU A 83 0.12 -10.16 3.28
CA LEU A 83 1.06 -9.54 4.21
C LEU A 83 0.65 -9.68 5.68
N GLY A 84 -0.52 -10.27 5.94
CA GLY A 84 -1.15 -10.27 7.25
C GLY A 84 -1.67 -8.87 7.60
N ASP A 85 -2.84 -8.81 8.23
CA ASP A 85 -3.33 -7.57 8.82
C ASP A 85 -2.32 -7.12 9.89
N THR A 86 -1.49 -6.12 9.59
CA THR A 86 -0.91 -5.24 10.62
C THR A 86 -2.00 -4.33 11.22
N ASP A 87 -3.18 -4.90 11.47
CA ASP A 87 -4.13 -4.38 12.45
C ASP A 87 -3.62 -4.92 13.79
N GLY A 88 -2.65 -4.21 14.36
CA GLY A 88 -2.32 -4.42 15.76
C GLY A 88 -3.62 -4.16 16.55
N PRO A 89 -4.07 -5.08 17.42
CA PRO A 89 -5.18 -4.81 18.31
C PRO A 89 -4.69 -3.77 19.31
N ASP A 90 -4.88 -2.48 19.00
CA ASP A 90 -4.71 -1.41 19.98
C ASP A 90 -5.92 -1.51 20.93
N GLY A 91 -5.74 -2.36 21.93
CA GLY A 91 -6.64 -2.45 23.06
C GLY A 91 -6.49 -1.22 23.92
N ASN A 92 -7.62 -0.57 24.22
CA ASN A 92 -7.94 -0.05 25.54
C ASN A 92 -9.45 0.20 25.67
#